data_AF-A0A965EFY4-F1
#
_entry.id   AF-A0A965EFY4-F1
#
_cell.length_a   1.000
_cell.length_b   1.000
_cell.length_c   1.000
_cell.angle_alpha   90.00
_cell.angle_beta   90.00
_cell.angle_gamma   90.00
#
_symmetry.space_group_name_H-M   'P 1'
#
loop_
_entity.id
_entity.type
_entity.pdbx_description
1 polymer ?
#
loop_
_entity_poly.entity_id
_entity_poly.type
_entity_poly.pdbx_seq_one_letter_code
_entity_poly.pdbx_strand_id
1 'polypeptide(L)'
;MSTCFLATAQKVKYKDIYVWLANKQYDEAEPFLKRYLKENDDNPNAILYMGLIYEHKSLKNDILKEGNISIANMDSASLTLDKALKLITEKELRKNDEYYETFKRRDLRTGEYGVKISDIQFFIEKRLQELRERKDKIKLVHFYFALTDSTYNRSQKHYHVLQQQYGNKKSMLLRSDNTTLDQLSKLNASFDSCLKAFDIFKTNVQALGKSNYNYQLSLNEISDLSKDGTNKVDFLNDQVQLWNFKKFAEESEKVIRDEITPLKDHLVSADIDINKLREKLLRDSVSVRAEMEKLSTKLFHQKLTM
;
A
#
# COMPACT_ATOMS: atom_id res chain seq x y z
N MET A 1 41.19 -18.21 -47.68
CA MET A 1 40.96 -19.27 -46.68
C MET A 1 40.73 -18.61 -45.33
N SER A 2 39.48 -18.42 -44.93
CA SER A 2 39.14 -17.88 -43.61
C SER A 2 39.08 -19.03 -42.61
N THR A 3 40.02 -19.04 -41.67
CA THR A 3 40.02 -19.96 -40.53
C THR A 3 38.93 -19.53 -39.54
N CYS A 4 37.86 -20.31 -39.50
CA CYS A 4 36.81 -20.20 -38.50
C CYS A 4 37.36 -20.76 -37.18
N PHE A 5 37.64 -19.90 -36.20
CA PHE A 5 37.92 -20.33 -34.84
C PHE A 5 36.62 -20.86 -34.21
N LEU A 6 36.45 -22.18 -34.25
CA LEU A 6 35.51 -22.88 -33.39
C LEU A 6 36.02 -22.76 -31.95
N ALA A 7 35.52 -21.78 -31.20
CA ALA A 7 35.69 -21.73 -29.76
C ALA A 7 34.94 -22.90 -29.14
N THR A 8 35.64 -24.01 -28.90
CA THR A 8 35.17 -25.11 -28.06
C THR A 8 34.89 -24.57 -26.66
N ALA A 9 33.61 -24.47 -26.29
CA ALA A 9 33.19 -24.07 -24.97
C ALA A 9 33.85 -24.99 -23.93
N GLN A 10 34.76 -24.44 -23.14
CA GLN A 10 35.48 -25.17 -22.11
C GLN A 10 34.46 -25.67 -21.07
N LYS A 11 34.41 -26.99 -20.84
CA LYS A 11 33.50 -27.62 -19.89
C LYS A 11 33.77 -27.02 -18.50
N VAL A 12 32.82 -26.24 -17.98
CA VAL A 12 32.98 -25.52 -16.72
C VAL A 12 32.99 -26.53 -15.57
N LYS A 13 34.07 -26.57 -14.78
CA LYS A 13 34.17 -27.46 -13.62
C LYS A 13 33.50 -26.81 -12.41
N TYR A 14 32.81 -27.62 -11.61
CA TYR A 14 32.11 -27.13 -10.43
C TYR A 14 33.04 -26.46 -9.41
N LYS A 15 34.24 -27.03 -9.21
CA LYS A 15 35.24 -26.51 -8.28
C LYS A 15 35.62 -25.05 -8.55
N ASP A 16 35.69 -24.66 -9.82
CA ASP A 16 36.05 -23.29 -10.21
C ASP A 16 34.90 -22.31 -9.91
N ILE A 17 33.65 -22.76 -10.07
CA ILE A 17 32.45 -21.97 -9.72
C ILE A 17 32.32 -21.83 -8.21
N TYR A 18 32.63 -22.91 -7.46
CA TYR A 18 32.49 -22.95 -6.01
C TYR A 18 33.31 -21.87 -5.30
N VAL A 19 34.48 -21.50 -5.82
CA VAL A 19 35.30 -20.41 -5.26
C VAL A 19 34.50 -19.10 -5.18
N TRP A 20 33.77 -18.75 -6.24
CA TRP A 20 32.91 -17.56 -6.24
C TRP A 20 31.73 -17.72 -5.28
N LEU A 21 31.12 -18.90 -5.24
CA LEU A 21 29.98 -19.20 -4.37
C LEU A 21 30.35 -19.12 -2.88
N ALA A 22 31.48 -19.68 -2.49
CA ALA A 22 32.02 -19.63 -1.12
C ALA A 22 32.34 -18.19 -0.71
N ASN A 23 32.85 -17.38 -1.64
CA ASN A 23 33.12 -15.95 -1.43
C ASN A 23 31.87 -15.05 -1.57
N LYS A 24 30.67 -15.62 -1.75
CA LYS A 24 29.39 -14.91 -1.94
C LYS A 24 29.35 -13.96 -3.15
N GLN A 25 30.20 -14.20 -4.14
CA GLN A 25 30.23 -13.49 -5.43
C GLN A 25 29.15 -14.07 -6.36
N TYR A 26 27.89 -13.87 -5.97
CA TYR A 26 26.74 -14.52 -6.60
C TYR A 26 26.43 -13.99 -7.99
N ASP A 27 26.67 -12.69 -8.24
CA ASP A 27 26.37 -12.07 -9.53
C ASP A 27 27.32 -12.61 -10.61
N GLU A 28 28.58 -12.84 -10.26
CA GLU A 28 29.61 -13.42 -11.12
C GLU A 28 29.41 -14.93 -11.31
N ALA A 29 28.99 -15.65 -10.26
CA ALA A 29 28.81 -17.10 -10.31
C ALA A 29 27.55 -17.56 -11.08
N GLU A 30 26.46 -16.78 -11.06
CA GLU A 30 25.17 -17.13 -11.65
C GLU A 30 25.25 -17.65 -13.11
N PRO A 31 25.89 -16.94 -14.07
CA PRO A 31 25.90 -17.39 -15.47
C PRO A 31 26.64 -18.72 -15.65
N PHE A 32 27.71 -18.97 -14.88
CA PHE A 32 28.46 -20.21 -14.94
C PHE A 32 27.71 -21.35 -14.27
N LEU A 33 27.08 -21.09 -13.12
CA LEU A 33 26.26 -22.07 -12.41
C LEU A 33 25.05 -22.52 -13.24
N LYS A 34 24.38 -21.60 -13.93
CA LYS A 34 23.29 -21.91 -14.87
C LYS A 34 23.73 -22.83 -16.00
N ARG A 35 24.93 -22.59 -16.57
CA ARG A 35 25.48 -23.46 -17.62
C ARG A 35 25.82 -24.84 -17.07
N TYR A 36 26.43 -24.91 -15.89
CA TYR A 36 26.78 -26.16 -15.24
C TYR A 36 25.55 -27.03 -14.92
N LEU A 37 24.49 -26.43 -14.35
CA LEU A 37 23.25 -27.13 -13.98
C LEU A 37 22.40 -27.58 -15.18
N LYS A 38 22.66 -27.08 -16.40
CA LYS A 38 22.03 -27.63 -17.62
C LYS A 38 22.55 -29.01 -17.98
N GLU A 39 23.81 -29.30 -17.64
CA GLU A 39 24.47 -30.57 -17.92
C GLU A 39 24.52 -31.50 -16.70
N ASN A 40 24.38 -30.95 -15.49
CA ASN A 40 24.51 -31.66 -14.21
C ASN A 40 23.37 -31.22 -13.27
N ASP A 41 22.14 -31.63 -13.58
CA ASP A 41 20.93 -31.18 -12.87
C ASP A 41 20.67 -31.93 -11.55
N ASP A 42 21.57 -32.83 -11.18
CA ASP A 42 21.55 -33.70 -10.01
C ASP A 42 22.58 -33.31 -8.94
N ASN A 43 23.48 -32.33 -9.20
CA ASN A 43 24.46 -31.87 -8.23
C ASN A 43 23.78 -31.12 -7.06
N PRO A 44 23.73 -31.67 -5.84
CA PRO A 44 22.90 -31.11 -4.77
C PRO A 44 23.42 -29.76 -4.25
N ASN A 45 24.75 -29.63 -4.12
CA ASN A 45 25.38 -28.40 -3.65
C ASN A 45 25.22 -27.25 -4.67
N ALA A 46 25.37 -27.56 -5.97
CA ALA A 46 25.15 -26.58 -7.04
C ALA A 46 23.71 -26.05 -7.03
N ILE A 47 22.73 -26.94 -6.80
CA ILE A 47 21.31 -26.57 -6.70
C ILE A 47 21.04 -25.74 -5.44
N LEU A 48 21.66 -26.09 -4.30
CA LEU A 48 21.59 -25.32 -3.06
C LEU A 48 22.04 -23.88 -3.29
N TYR A 49 23.21 -23.68 -3.89
CA TYR A 49 23.73 -22.35 -4.19
C TYR A 49 22.88 -21.59 -5.22
N MET A 50 22.27 -22.28 -6.19
CA MET A 50 21.32 -21.63 -7.08
C MET A 50 20.11 -21.05 -6.31
N GLY A 51 19.61 -21.77 -5.32
CA GLY A 51 18.55 -21.27 -4.43
C GLY A 51 18.97 -20.04 -3.65
N LEU A 52 20.21 -20.02 -3.13
CA LEU A 52 20.78 -18.87 -2.43
C LEU A 52 20.99 -17.66 -3.36
N ILE A 53 21.36 -17.88 -4.62
CA ILE A 53 21.46 -16.80 -5.63
C ILE A 53 20.07 -16.19 -5.87
N TYR A 54 19.04 -17.00 -6.08
CA TYR A 54 17.68 -16.48 -6.27
C TYR A 54 17.16 -15.75 -5.03
N GLU A 55 17.43 -16.25 -3.83
CA GLU A 55 17.14 -15.53 -2.58
C GLU A 55 17.85 -14.17 -2.57
N HIS A 56 19.15 -14.14 -2.85
CA HIS A 56 19.94 -12.91 -2.88
C HIS A 56 19.40 -11.90 -3.90
N LYS A 57 18.99 -12.34 -5.09
CA LYS A 57 18.36 -11.49 -6.10
C LYS A 57 17.07 -10.89 -5.58
N SER A 58 16.20 -11.69 -4.98
CA SER A 58 14.94 -11.22 -4.38
C SER A 58 15.13 -10.14 -3.31
N LEU A 59 16.28 -10.14 -2.61
CA LEU A 59 16.61 -9.12 -1.62
C LEU A 59 17.14 -7.81 -2.22
N LYS A 60 17.62 -7.83 -3.46
CA LYS A 60 18.08 -6.65 -4.20
C LYS A 60 16.95 -5.93 -4.94
N ASN A 61 15.91 -6.66 -5.33
CA ASN A 61 14.76 -6.10 -6.04
C ASN A 61 14.02 -5.05 -5.21
N ASP A 62 13.57 -3.99 -5.88
CA ASP A 62 12.68 -3.00 -5.24
C ASP A 62 11.33 -3.64 -4.95
N ILE A 63 10.89 -3.58 -3.69
CA ILE A 63 9.69 -4.28 -3.23
C ILE A 63 8.41 -3.72 -3.88
N LEU A 64 8.38 -2.44 -4.25
CA LEU A 64 7.19 -1.78 -4.80
C LEU A 64 7.20 -1.76 -6.33
N LYS A 65 8.35 -1.48 -6.94
CA LYS A 65 8.48 -1.41 -8.41
C LYS A 65 8.66 -2.79 -9.03
N GLU A 66 9.41 -3.66 -8.36
CA GLU A 66 9.83 -4.96 -8.88
C GLU A 66 9.31 -6.12 -8.01
N GLY A 67 8.28 -5.92 -7.20
CA GLY A 67 7.83 -6.96 -6.27
C GLY A 67 7.36 -8.25 -6.96
N ASN A 68 6.82 -8.19 -8.18
CA ASN A 68 6.52 -9.38 -8.98
C ASN A 68 7.79 -10.17 -9.35
N ILE A 69 8.87 -9.46 -9.72
CA ILE A 69 10.18 -10.06 -10.02
C ILE A 69 10.78 -10.64 -8.74
N SER A 70 10.69 -9.92 -7.63
CA SER A 70 11.10 -10.41 -6.31
C SER A 70 10.37 -11.70 -5.93
N ILE A 71 9.05 -11.77 -6.10
CA ILE A 71 8.25 -12.97 -5.82
C ILE A 71 8.65 -14.13 -6.74
N ALA A 72 8.84 -13.88 -8.03
CA ALA A 72 9.28 -14.91 -8.98
C ALA A 72 10.68 -15.46 -8.63
N ASN A 73 11.58 -14.59 -8.17
CA ASN A 73 12.88 -14.99 -7.64
C ASN A 73 12.72 -15.84 -6.37
N MET A 74 11.83 -15.47 -5.43
CA MET A 74 11.55 -16.26 -4.22
C MET A 74 10.94 -17.64 -4.52
N ASP A 75 10.09 -17.74 -5.55
CA ASP A 75 9.53 -19.00 -6.00
C ASP A 75 10.59 -19.91 -6.62
N SER A 76 11.48 -19.32 -7.42
CA SER A 76 12.64 -20.02 -7.99
C SER A 76 13.62 -20.48 -6.90
N ALA A 77 13.85 -19.64 -5.89
CA ALA A 77 14.64 -19.98 -4.71
C ALA A 77 14.00 -21.14 -3.94
N SER A 78 12.70 -21.08 -3.68
CA SER A 78 11.98 -22.12 -2.93
C SER A 78 12.01 -23.47 -3.65
N LEU A 79 11.80 -23.47 -4.97
CA LEU A 79 11.82 -24.70 -5.77
C LEU A 79 13.21 -25.34 -5.80
N THR A 80 14.26 -24.53 -5.98
CA THR A 80 15.64 -25.02 -6.02
C THR A 80 16.11 -25.51 -4.65
N LEU A 81 15.79 -24.78 -3.57
CA LEU A 81 16.08 -25.21 -2.21
C LEU A 81 15.36 -26.51 -1.82
N ASP A 82 14.09 -26.67 -2.18
CA ASP A 82 13.35 -27.92 -1.97
C ASP A 82 13.94 -29.09 -2.77
N LYS A 83 14.40 -28.83 -4.01
CA LYS A 83 15.12 -29.84 -4.82
C LYS A 83 16.44 -30.23 -4.15
N ALA A 84 17.22 -29.26 -3.66
CA ALA A 84 18.47 -29.52 -2.93
C ALA A 84 18.23 -30.34 -1.68
N LEU A 85 17.20 -30.02 -0.88
CA LEU A 85 16.83 -30.75 0.33
C LEU A 85 16.61 -32.24 0.08
N LYS A 86 16.00 -32.60 -1.06
CA LYS A 86 15.72 -33.98 -1.46
C LYS A 86 16.97 -34.74 -1.95
N LEU A 87 17.94 -34.03 -2.51
CA LEU A 87 19.13 -34.62 -3.13
C LEU A 87 20.33 -34.72 -2.17
N ILE A 88 20.41 -33.83 -1.17
CA ILE A 88 21.45 -33.86 -0.14
C ILE A 88 21.19 -35.05 0.79
N THR A 89 22.08 -36.05 0.73
CA THR A 89 22.01 -37.27 1.54
C THR A 89 23.30 -37.43 2.33
N GLU A 90 23.29 -38.23 3.40
CA GLU A 90 24.53 -38.46 4.18
C GLU A 90 25.66 -39.04 3.32
N LYS A 91 25.31 -39.90 2.35
CA LYS A 91 26.30 -40.50 1.44
C LYS A 91 26.96 -39.45 0.56
N GLU A 92 26.17 -38.49 0.05
CA GLU A 92 26.70 -37.39 -0.75
C GLU A 92 27.55 -36.45 0.10
N LEU A 93 27.07 -36.08 1.29
CA LEU A 93 27.77 -35.19 2.20
C LEU A 93 29.15 -35.73 2.59
N ARG A 94 29.29 -37.04 2.84
CA ARG A 94 30.58 -37.67 3.17
C ARG A 94 31.58 -37.66 2.00
N LYS A 95 31.08 -37.65 0.77
CA LYS A 95 31.92 -37.68 -0.45
C LYS A 95 32.37 -36.28 -0.87
N ASN A 96 31.58 -35.27 -0.56
CA ASN A 96 31.66 -33.90 -1.07
C ASN A 96 31.72 -32.86 0.07
N ASP A 97 32.25 -33.23 1.23
CA ASP A 97 32.27 -32.42 2.44
C ASP A 97 32.96 -31.05 2.26
N GLU A 98 33.94 -30.98 1.35
CA GLU A 98 34.63 -29.76 0.91
C GLU A 98 33.68 -28.68 0.36
N TYR A 99 32.48 -29.03 -0.12
CA TYR A 99 31.52 -28.06 -0.62
C TYR A 99 30.52 -27.55 0.43
N TYR A 100 30.55 -28.14 1.64
CA TYR A 100 29.66 -27.80 2.75
C TYR A 100 30.41 -27.17 3.93
N GLU A 101 31.58 -26.58 3.71
CA GLU A 101 32.41 -26.00 4.77
C GLU A 101 31.69 -24.97 5.63
N THR A 102 30.77 -24.20 5.04
CA THR A 102 29.91 -23.22 5.73
C THR A 102 29.11 -23.84 6.88
N PHE A 103 28.91 -25.15 6.87
CA PHE A 103 28.15 -25.91 7.87
C PHE A 103 29.05 -26.72 8.81
N LYS A 104 30.39 -26.64 8.70
CA LYS A 104 31.31 -27.34 9.60
C LYS A 104 31.15 -26.80 11.02
N ARG A 105 30.86 -27.70 11.96
CA ARG A 105 30.74 -27.37 13.39
C ARG A 105 31.54 -28.38 14.21
N ARG A 106 32.04 -27.94 15.37
CA ARG A 106 32.69 -28.83 16.33
C ARG A 106 31.63 -29.68 17.02
N ASP A 107 31.72 -31.00 16.93
CA ASP A 107 30.86 -31.88 17.70
C ASP A 107 31.28 -31.82 19.18
N LEU A 108 30.34 -31.43 20.04
CA LEU A 108 30.55 -31.28 21.48
C LEU A 108 30.86 -32.61 22.17
N ARG A 109 30.49 -33.76 21.56
CA ARG A 109 30.65 -35.09 22.15
C ARG A 109 31.98 -35.76 21.76
N THR A 110 32.42 -35.58 20.52
CA THR A 110 33.65 -36.23 19.99
C THR A 110 34.81 -35.25 19.83
N GLY A 111 34.56 -33.94 19.86
CA GLY A 111 35.58 -32.92 19.62
C GLY A 111 36.00 -32.76 18.16
N GLU A 112 35.50 -33.62 17.26
CA GLU A 112 35.78 -33.60 15.82
C GLU A 112 34.98 -32.52 15.10
N TYR A 113 35.56 -31.94 14.06
CA TYR A 113 34.88 -31.02 13.16
C TYR A 113 34.21 -31.80 12.05
N GLY A 114 32.89 -31.65 11.91
CA GLY A 114 32.12 -32.34 10.88
C GLY A 114 30.90 -31.53 10.47
N VAL A 115 30.32 -31.92 9.33
CA VAL A 115 29.05 -31.37 8.86
C VAL A 115 27.97 -32.40 9.17
N LYS A 116 26.93 -31.99 9.90
CA LYS A 116 25.75 -32.83 10.13
C LYS A 116 24.69 -32.51 9.08
N ILE A 117 24.08 -33.56 8.51
CA ILE A 117 22.99 -33.39 7.55
C ILE A 117 21.81 -32.60 8.13
N SER A 118 21.52 -32.81 9.42
CA SER A 118 20.47 -32.10 10.14
C SER A 118 20.68 -30.58 10.14
N ASP A 119 21.94 -30.11 10.18
CA ASP A 119 22.24 -28.68 10.16
C ASP A 119 21.98 -28.05 8.79
N ILE A 120 22.27 -28.80 7.71
CA ILE A 120 21.98 -28.36 6.34
C ILE A 120 20.47 -28.37 6.10
N GLN A 121 19.78 -29.43 6.50
CA GLN A 121 18.33 -29.54 6.37
C GLN A 121 17.63 -28.42 7.14
N PHE A 122 17.99 -28.23 8.41
CA PHE A 122 17.45 -27.13 9.23
C PHE A 122 17.72 -25.76 8.60
N PHE A 123 18.91 -25.54 8.05
CA PHE A 123 19.23 -24.30 7.35
C PHE A 123 18.32 -24.07 6.15
N ILE A 124 18.14 -25.08 5.29
CA ILE A 124 17.28 -24.99 4.11
C ILE A 124 15.81 -24.78 4.51
N GLU A 125 15.31 -25.55 5.48
CA GLU A 125 13.94 -25.43 6.00
C GLU A 125 13.65 -24.05 6.57
N LYS A 126 14.58 -23.52 7.38
CA LYS A 126 14.48 -22.16 7.91
C LYS A 126 14.42 -21.12 6.79
N ARG A 127 15.26 -21.26 5.76
CA ARG A 127 15.25 -20.37 4.59
C ARG A 127 13.94 -20.45 3.80
N LEU A 128 13.41 -21.66 3.59
CA LEU A 128 12.11 -21.86 2.95
C LEU A 128 10.98 -21.17 3.74
N GLN A 129 11.02 -21.25 5.07
CA GLN A 129 10.06 -20.52 5.91
C GLN A 129 10.22 -19.01 5.78
N GLU A 130 11.44 -18.49 5.89
CA GLU A 130 11.75 -17.05 5.73
C GLU A 130 11.27 -16.51 4.36
N LEU A 131 11.48 -17.28 3.28
CA LEU A 131 11.03 -16.94 1.93
C LEU A 131 9.50 -16.89 1.82
N ARG A 132 8.78 -17.85 2.42
CA ARG A 132 7.31 -17.88 2.45
C ARG A 132 6.75 -16.68 3.20
N GLU A 133 7.22 -16.44 4.42
CA GLU A 133 6.78 -15.31 5.24
C GLU A 133 7.06 -13.97 4.56
N ARG A 134 8.24 -13.82 3.94
CA ARG A 134 8.60 -12.61 3.20
C ARG A 134 7.73 -12.42 1.96
N LYS A 135 7.47 -13.48 1.18
CA LYS A 135 6.59 -13.44 0.01
C LYS A 135 5.19 -12.97 0.38
N ASP A 136 4.63 -13.47 1.47
CA ASP A 136 3.29 -13.07 1.92
C ASP A 136 3.26 -11.62 2.37
N LYS A 137 4.30 -11.14 3.07
CA LYS A 137 4.45 -9.72 3.42
C LYS A 137 4.53 -8.82 2.18
N ILE A 138 5.30 -9.21 1.14
CA ILE A 138 5.40 -8.42 -0.10
C ILE A 138 4.04 -8.33 -0.80
N LYS A 139 3.29 -9.44 -0.88
CA LYS A 139 1.93 -9.42 -1.44
C LYS A 139 1.00 -8.50 -0.64
N LEU A 140 1.10 -8.55 0.68
CA LEU A 140 0.30 -7.71 1.57
C LEU A 140 0.60 -6.22 1.34
N VAL A 141 1.88 -5.86 1.21
CA VAL A 141 2.32 -4.51 0.87
C VAL A 141 1.72 -4.04 -0.45
N HIS A 142 1.82 -4.84 -1.51
CA HIS A 142 1.21 -4.50 -2.80
C HIS A 142 -0.31 -4.34 -2.73
N PHE A 143 -0.97 -5.21 -1.97
CA PHE A 143 -2.42 -5.14 -1.78
C PHE A 143 -2.81 -3.82 -1.10
N TYR A 144 -2.17 -3.46 0.01
CA TYR A 144 -2.48 -2.21 0.71
C TYR A 144 -2.03 -0.96 -0.06
N PHE A 145 -0.97 -1.04 -0.86
CA PHE A 145 -0.59 0.04 -1.78
C PHE A 145 -1.70 0.30 -2.81
N ALA A 146 -2.17 -0.75 -3.50
CA ALA A 146 -3.26 -0.64 -4.47
C ALA A 146 -4.58 -0.23 -3.81
N LEU A 147 -4.84 -0.69 -2.57
CA LEU A 147 -6.01 -0.29 -1.80
C LEU A 147 -5.96 1.19 -1.46
N THR A 148 -4.81 1.71 -1.04
CA THR A 148 -4.61 3.14 -0.75
C THR A 148 -4.88 3.98 -2.00
N ASP A 149 -4.24 3.65 -3.12
CA ASP A 149 -4.45 4.38 -4.38
C ASP A 149 -5.92 4.34 -4.83
N SER A 150 -6.55 3.16 -4.80
CA SER A 150 -7.95 3.02 -5.23
C SER A 150 -8.95 3.74 -4.32
N THR A 151 -8.72 3.75 -3.00
CA THR A 151 -9.58 4.45 -2.04
C THR A 151 -9.39 5.95 -2.11
N TYR A 152 -8.16 6.43 -2.29
CA TYR A 152 -7.89 7.85 -2.53
C TYR A 152 -8.54 8.34 -3.83
N ASN A 153 -8.37 7.60 -4.93
CA ASN A 153 -9.03 7.91 -6.20
C ASN A 153 -10.56 7.90 -6.08
N ARG A 154 -11.13 7.06 -5.20
CA ARG A 154 -12.56 7.07 -4.90
C ARG A 154 -12.97 8.33 -4.12
N SER A 155 -12.19 8.76 -3.13
CA SER A 155 -12.41 10.03 -2.43
C SER A 155 -12.36 11.21 -3.40
N GLN A 156 -11.38 11.26 -4.29
CA GLN A 156 -11.29 12.30 -5.32
C GLN A 156 -12.52 12.30 -6.24
N LYS A 157 -13.04 11.14 -6.63
CA LYS A 157 -14.27 11.05 -7.43
C LYS A 157 -15.48 11.59 -6.68
N HIS A 158 -15.67 11.21 -5.41
CA HIS A 158 -16.77 11.76 -4.59
C HIS A 158 -16.66 13.27 -4.44
N TYR A 159 -15.44 13.76 -4.21
CA TYR A 159 -15.19 15.19 -4.15
C TYR A 159 -15.49 15.89 -5.48
N HIS A 160 -15.07 15.31 -6.61
CA HIS A 160 -15.31 15.89 -7.93
C HIS A 160 -16.80 15.96 -8.28
N VAL A 161 -17.62 15.00 -7.83
CA VAL A 161 -19.09 15.09 -7.96
C VAL A 161 -19.63 16.33 -7.24
N LEU A 162 -19.15 16.61 -6.02
CA LEU A 162 -19.52 17.83 -5.29
C LEU A 162 -19.06 19.09 -6.03
N GLN A 163 -17.85 19.09 -6.62
CA GLN A 163 -17.36 20.20 -7.42
C GLN A 163 -18.28 20.47 -8.63
N GLN A 164 -18.65 19.44 -9.39
CA GLN A 164 -19.50 19.58 -10.57
C GLN A 164 -20.92 20.03 -10.22
N GLN A 165 -21.47 19.54 -9.11
CA GLN A 165 -22.85 19.82 -8.72
C GLN A 165 -23.04 21.27 -8.21
N TYR A 166 -22.04 21.81 -7.49
CA TYR A 166 -22.19 23.07 -6.77
C TYR A 166 -21.25 24.18 -7.24
N GLY A 167 -20.12 23.85 -7.85
CA GLY A 167 -19.10 24.78 -8.36
C GLY A 167 -18.28 25.46 -7.28
N ASN A 168 -18.89 25.94 -6.20
CA ASN A 168 -18.21 26.60 -5.09
C ASN A 168 -18.81 26.25 -3.72
N LYS A 169 -18.01 26.44 -2.65
CA LYS A 169 -18.39 26.06 -1.28
C LYS A 169 -19.67 26.76 -0.81
N LYS A 170 -19.86 28.04 -1.14
CA LYS A 170 -21.05 28.81 -0.74
C LYS A 170 -22.33 28.22 -1.35
N SER A 171 -22.30 27.93 -2.65
CA SER A 171 -23.38 27.29 -3.39
C SER A 171 -23.71 25.92 -2.82
N MET A 172 -22.68 25.13 -2.48
CA MET A 172 -22.85 23.82 -1.81
C MET A 172 -23.57 23.95 -0.48
N LEU A 173 -23.12 24.87 0.38
CA LEU A 173 -23.72 25.09 1.70
C LEU A 173 -25.16 25.58 1.58
N LEU A 174 -25.45 26.57 0.74
CA LEU A 174 -26.81 27.12 0.62
C LEU A 174 -27.80 26.14 -0.02
N ARG A 175 -27.36 25.33 -0.98
CA ARG A 175 -28.20 24.33 -1.68
C ARG A 175 -28.14 22.94 -1.05
N SER A 176 -27.54 22.84 0.13
CA SER A 176 -27.39 21.55 0.81
C SER A 176 -28.72 20.91 1.17
N ASP A 177 -28.75 19.60 1.13
CA ASP A 177 -29.89 18.77 1.51
C ASP A 177 -29.37 17.45 2.09
N ASN A 178 -30.28 16.53 2.38
CA ASN A 178 -29.92 15.20 2.88
C ASN A 178 -29.03 14.42 1.88
N THR A 179 -29.16 14.68 0.57
CA THR A 179 -28.30 14.03 -0.43
C THR A 179 -26.87 14.55 -0.37
N THR A 180 -26.70 15.86 -0.11
CA THR A 180 -25.41 16.50 0.10
C THR A 180 -24.71 15.93 1.34
N LEU A 181 -25.45 15.76 2.44
CA LEU A 181 -24.93 15.15 3.67
C LEU A 181 -24.48 13.70 3.45
N ASP A 182 -25.25 12.90 2.71
CA ASP A 182 -24.86 11.53 2.34
C ASP A 182 -23.60 11.50 1.45
N GLN A 183 -23.48 12.43 0.50
CA GLN A 183 -22.27 12.56 -0.32
C GLN A 183 -21.03 12.94 0.52
N LEU A 184 -21.17 13.86 1.48
CA LEU A 184 -20.09 14.24 2.40
C LEU A 184 -19.69 13.06 3.32
N SER A 185 -20.67 12.30 3.82
CA SER A 185 -20.42 11.09 4.61
C SER A 185 -19.66 10.02 3.81
N LYS A 186 -20.06 9.77 2.55
CA LYS A 186 -19.34 8.86 1.64
C LYS A 186 -17.92 9.33 1.36
N LEU A 187 -17.72 10.64 1.16
CA LEU A 187 -16.40 11.23 1.00
C LEU A 187 -15.53 10.97 2.23
N ASN A 188 -16.04 11.26 3.43
CA ASN A 188 -15.35 11.02 4.69
C ASN A 188 -14.98 9.53 4.85
N ALA A 189 -15.95 8.63 4.72
CA ALA A 189 -15.74 7.19 4.89
C ALA A 189 -14.69 6.63 3.92
N SER A 190 -14.69 7.08 2.66
CA SER A 190 -13.70 6.67 1.66
C SER A 190 -12.29 7.14 2.01
N PHE A 191 -12.14 8.36 2.50
CA PHE A 191 -10.84 8.93 2.87
C PHE A 191 -10.32 8.33 4.18
N ASP A 192 -11.19 8.07 5.15
CA ASP A 192 -10.84 7.41 6.41
C ASP A 192 -10.33 5.98 6.14
N SER A 193 -10.91 5.30 5.14
CA SER A 193 -10.43 4.01 4.65
C SER A 193 -9.07 4.10 3.97
N CYS A 194 -8.81 5.17 3.21
CA CYS A 194 -7.52 5.46 2.61
C CYS A 194 -6.42 5.64 3.67
N LEU A 195 -6.67 6.45 4.70
CA LEU A 195 -5.70 6.67 5.79
C LEU A 195 -5.37 5.35 6.51
N LYS A 196 -6.39 4.54 6.83
CA LYS A 196 -6.18 3.22 7.45
C LYS A 196 -5.37 2.28 6.56
N ALA A 197 -5.68 2.22 5.26
CA ALA A 197 -4.93 1.40 4.31
C ALA A 197 -3.46 1.87 4.20
N PHE A 198 -3.23 3.18 4.20
CA PHE A 198 -1.89 3.78 4.14
C PHE A 198 -1.07 3.49 5.39
N ASP A 199 -1.65 3.59 6.58
CA ASP A 199 -0.95 3.29 7.84
C ASP A 199 -0.53 1.81 7.90
N ILE A 200 -1.41 0.90 7.46
CA ILE A 200 -1.08 -0.53 7.37
C ILE A 200 0.03 -0.75 6.32
N PHE A 201 -0.07 -0.12 5.15
CA PHE A 201 0.96 -0.16 4.11
C PHE A 201 2.32 0.28 4.67
N LYS A 202 2.38 1.47 5.28
CA LYS A 202 3.59 2.04 5.87
C LYS A 202 4.22 1.12 6.91
N THR A 203 3.40 0.57 7.81
CA THR A 203 3.86 -0.36 8.86
C THR A 203 4.47 -1.62 8.25
N ASN A 204 3.84 -2.18 7.22
CA ASN A 204 4.34 -3.40 6.56
C ASN A 204 5.61 -3.14 5.73
N VAL A 205 5.73 -1.98 5.09
CA VAL A 205 6.95 -1.59 4.36
C VAL A 205 8.13 -1.39 5.32
N GLN A 206 7.91 -0.77 6.48
CA GLN A 206 8.94 -0.61 7.50
C GLN A 206 9.36 -1.95 8.12
N ALA A 207 8.40 -2.86 8.34
CA ALA A 207 8.66 -4.20 8.86
C ALA A 207 9.52 -5.07 7.93
N LEU A 208 9.65 -4.74 6.64
CA LEU A 208 10.50 -5.45 5.68
C LEU A 208 11.99 -5.11 5.82
N GLY A 209 12.35 -4.11 6.63
CA GLY A 209 13.71 -3.81 7.14
C GLY A 209 14.73 -3.31 6.12
N LYS A 210 14.46 -3.47 4.82
CA LYS A 210 15.31 -3.03 3.69
C LYS A 210 14.52 -2.22 2.66
N SER A 211 13.57 -1.42 3.11
CA SER A 211 12.89 -0.46 2.24
C SER A 211 13.69 0.84 2.27
N ASN A 212 14.08 1.35 1.10
CA ASN A 212 14.63 2.71 0.96
C ASN A 212 13.55 3.80 1.15
N TYR A 213 12.33 3.39 1.52
CA TYR A 213 11.15 4.22 1.56
C TYR A 213 10.92 4.75 2.98
N ASN A 214 10.89 6.08 3.14
CA ASN A 214 10.52 6.73 4.39
C ASN A 214 9.29 7.61 4.19
N TYR A 215 8.13 6.96 4.19
CA TYR A 215 6.86 7.64 3.92
C TYR A 215 6.48 8.66 5.00
N GLN A 216 6.47 9.92 4.60
CA GLN A 216 5.90 11.05 5.35
C GLN A 216 4.62 11.51 4.66
N LEU A 217 3.53 11.50 5.42
CA LEU A 217 2.22 11.97 4.96
C LEU A 217 2.05 13.44 5.35
N SER A 218 1.80 14.30 4.38
CA SER A 218 1.36 15.68 4.61
C SER A 218 -0.07 15.84 4.14
N LEU A 219 -0.92 16.43 4.99
CA LEU A 219 -2.33 16.68 4.69
C LEU A 219 -2.53 18.15 4.33
N ASN A 220 -2.93 18.41 3.09
CA ASN A 220 -3.22 19.74 2.58
C ASN A 220 -4.70 20.09 2.81
N GLU A 221 -4.96 21.29 3.31
CA GLU A 221 -6.33 21.76 3.55
C GLU A 221 -7.02 22.18 2.25
N ILE A 222 -8.32 21.94 2.18
CA ILE A 222 -9.15 22.32 1.02
C ILE A 222 -9.77 23.68 1.31
N SER A 223 -9.27 24.70 0.63
CA SER A 223 -9.71 26.08 0.78
C SER A 223 -10.71 26.49 -0.30
N ASP A 224 -10.46 26.06 -1.53
CA ASP A 224 -11.26 26.38 -2.71
C ASP A 224 -11.85 25.11 -3.31
N LEU A 225 -13.17 24.94 -3.15
CA LEU A 225 -13.91 23.80 -3.74
C LEU A 225 -13.73 23.71 -5.26
N SER A 226 -13.44 24.80 -5.96
CA SER A 226 -13.37 24.79 -7.42
C SER A 226 -12.01 24.37 -7.99
N LYS A 227 -10.93 24.51 -7.21
CA LYS A 227 -9.54 24.33 -7.69
C LYS A 227 -8.81 23.22 -6.96
N ASP A 228 -9.05 23.06 -5.66
CA ASP A 228 -8.32 22.11 -4.83
C ASP A 228 -8.79 20.67 -5.11
N GLY A 229 -8.06 19.66 -4.62
CA GLY A 229 -8.50 18.26 -4.67
C GLY A 229 -8.36 17.52 -6.01
N THR A 230 -7.96 18.19 -7.09
CA THR A 230 -7.93 17.63 -8.45
C THR A 230 -6.59 17.03 -8.87
N ASN A 231 -5.50 17.33 -8.17
CA ASN A 231 -4.18 16.84 -8.51
C ASN A 231 -4.05 15.33 -8.25
N LYS A 232 -3.45 14.61 -9.20
CA LYS A 232 -3.08 13.20 -9.00
C LYS A 232 -1.94 13.12 -8.00
N VAL A 233 -2.08 12.23 -7.03
CA VAL A 233 -1.03 11.96 -6.05
C VAL A 233 -0.21 10.77 -6.53
N ASP A 234 1.11 10.90 -6.45
CA ASP A 234 2.02 9.78 -6.63
C ASP A 234 2.43 9.22 -5.27
N PHE A 235 1.93 8.02 -4.97
CA PHE A 235 2.21 7.29 -3.73
C PHE A 235 3.58 6.61 -3.72
N LEU A 236 4.34 6.65 -4.82
CA LEU A 236 5.70 6.10 -4.88
C LEU A 236 6.75 7.05 -4.30
N ASN A 237 6.40 8.32 -4.10
CA ASN A 237 7.30 9.30 -3.49
C ASN A 237 7.28 9.19 -1.96
N ASP A 238 8.44 9.40 -1.33
CA ASP A 238 8.57 9.36 0.13
C ASP A 238 7.76 10.47 0.82
N GLN A 239 7.60 11.62 0.16
CA GLN A 239 6.76 12.71 0.63
C GLN A 239 5.41 12.67 -0.09
N VAL A 240 4.43 12.04 0.54
CA VAL A 240 3.07 11.93 0.00
C VAL A 240 2.23 13.09 0.50
N GLN A 241 1.82 13.96 -0.41
CA GLN A 241 0.92 15.07 -0.12
C GLN A 241 -0.51 14.70 -0.51
N LEU A 242 -1.40 14.56 0.47
CA LEU A 242 -2.82 14.26 0.24
C LEU A 242 -3.69 15.46 0.60
N TRP A 243 -4.72 15.71 -0.18
CA TRP A 243 -5.81 16.59 0.23
C TRP A 243 -6.62 15.99 1.37
N ASN A 244 -6.88 16.79 2.41
CA ASN A 244 -7.62 16.38 3.59
C ASN A 244 -9.13 16.43 3.35
N PHE A 245 -9.65 15.43 2.64
CA PHE A 245 -11.07 15.33 2.34
C PHE A 245 -11.92 15.10 3.59
N LYS A 246 -11.38 14.47 4.63
CA LYS A 246 -12.07 14.25 5.90
C LYS A 246 -12.36 15.55 6.62
N LYS A 247 -11.34 16.40 6.82
CA LYS A 247 -11.54 17.72 7.45
C LYS A 247 -12.56 18.55 6.69
N PHE A 248 -12.46 18.60 5.36
CA PHE A 248 -13.44 19.30 4.52
C PHE A 248 -14.88 18.77 4.70
N ALA A 249 -15.06 17.45 4.70
CA ALA A 249 -16.35 16.82 4.84
C ALA A 249 -16.98 17.09 6.21
N GLU A 250 -16.21 16.91 7.28
CA GLU A 250 -16.66 17.12 8.66
C GLU A 250 -17.01 18.58 8.95
N GLU A 251 -16.17 19.53 8.51
CA GLU A 251 -16.47 20.96 8.66
C GLU A 251 -17.72 21.37 7.87
N SER A 252 -17.86 20.87 6.64
CA SER A 252 -19.01 21.19 5.79
C SER A 252 -20.30 20.58 6.35
N GLU A 253 -20.24 19.34 6.82
CA GLU A 253 -21.38 18.67 7.47
C GLU A 253 -21.81 19.42 8.73
N LYS A 254 -20.85 19.85 9.56
CA LYS A 254 -21.13 20.63 10.76
C LYS A 254 -21.86 21.94 10.43
N VAL A 255 -21.34 22.72 9.48
CA VAL A 255 -22.00 23.98 9.06
C VAL A 255 -23.40 23.73 8.51
N ILE A 256 -23.59 22.66 7.72
CA ILE A 256 -24.91 22.34 7.17
C ILE A 256 -25.91 22.00 8.27
N ARG A 257 -25.52 21.19 9.26
CA ARG A 257 -26.39 20.73 10.34
C ARG A 257 -26.68 21.81 11.37
N ASP A 258 -25.66 22.56 11.77
CA ASP A 258 -25.75 23.49 12.90
C ASP A 258 -26.26 24.88 12.48
N GLU A 259 -25.98 25.31 11.24
CA GLU A 259 -26.30 26.66 10.78
C GLU A 259 -27.33 26.66 9.64
N ILE A 260 -27.07 25.92 8.55
CA ILE A 260 -27.88 26.02 7.33
C ILE A 260 -29.26 25.38 7.51
N THR A 261 -29.33 24.18 8.10
CA THR A 261 -30.59 23.44 8.25
C THR A 261 -31.56 24.22 9.14
N PRO A 262 -31.17 24.69 10.33
CA PRO A 262 -32.04 25.51 11.16
C PRO A 262 -32.48 26.80 10.46
N LEU A 263 -31.58 27.45 9.71
CA LEU A 263 -31.93 28.66 8.96
C LEU A 263 -32.99 28.37 7.90
N LYS A 264 -32.90 27.24 7.19
CA LYS A 264 -33.91 26.82 6.20
C LYS A 264 -35.25 26.53 6.88
N ASP A 265 -35.24 25.81 8.00
CA ASP A 265 -36.45 25.50 8.75
C ASP A 265 -37.14 26.78 9.26
N HIS A 266 -36.36 27.76 9.73
CA HIS A 266 -36.89 29.06 10.11
C HIS A 266 -37.49 29.82 8.93
N LEU A 267 -36.85 29.80 7.75
CA LEU A 267 -37.38 30.45 6.55
C LEU A 267 -38.71 29.80 6.09
N VAL A 268 -38.79 28.47 6.13
CA VAL A 268 -40.03 27.74 5.82
C VAL A 268 -41.12 28.07 6.83
N SER A 269 -40.80 28.10 8.13
CA SER A 269 -41.76 28.49 9.16
C SER A 269 -42.25 29.93 8.96
N ALA A 270 -41.34 30.86 8.63
CA ALA A 270 -41.70 32.25 8.38
C ALA A 270 -42.61 32.38 7.15
N ASP A 271 -42.34 31.64 6.07
CA ASP A 271 -43.19 31.63 4.87
C ASP A 271 -44.59 31.08 5.16
N ILE A 272 -44.68 29.98 5.94
CA ILE A 272 -45.97 29.44 6.41
C ILE A 272 -46.74 30.49 7.20
N ASP A 273 -46.08 31.20 8.11
CA ASP A 273 -46.72 32.22 8.93
C ASP A 273 -47.17 33.44 8.11
N ILE A 274 -46.36 33.87 7.13
CA ILE A 274 -46.73 34.92 6.17
C ILE A 274 -47.95 34.50 5.35
N ASN A 275 -48.01 33.26 4.87
CA ASN A 275 -49.14 32.76 4.10
C ASN A 275 -50.42 32.68 4.95
N LYS A 276 -50.33 32.22 6.20
CA LYS A 276 -51.45 32.27 7.15
C LYS A 276 -51.93 33.70 7.39
N LEU A 277 -51.02 34.65 7.58
CA LEU A 277 -51.37 36.06 7.74
C LEU A 277 -52.03 36.65 6.49
N ARG A 278 -51.55 36.26 5.30
CA ARG A 278 -52.15 36.67 4.02
C ARG A 278 -53.59 36.13 3.87
N GLU A 279 -53.83 34.87 4.20
CA GLU A 279 -55.19 34.29 4.20
C GLU A 279 -56.12 34.99 5.19
N LYS A 280 -55.61 35.34 6.37
CA LYS A 280 -56.37 36.12 7.36
C LYS A 280 -56.67 37.54 6.89
N LEU A 281 -55.73 38.20 6.23
CA LEU A 281 -55.90 39.55 5.68
C LEU A 281 -56.99 39.61 4.60
N LEU A 282 -57.15 38.53 3.83
CA LEU A 282 -58.24 38.39 2.87
C LEU A 282 -59.61 38.21 3.54
N ARG A 283 -59.66 37.85 4.83
CA ARG A 283 -60.89 37.62 5.60
C ARG A 283 -61.24 38.76 6.57
N ASP A 284 -60.25 39.43 7.16
CA ASP A 284 -60.45 40.51 8.12
C ASP A 284 -59.21 41.46 8.15
N SER A 285 -59.36 42.69 7.65
CA SER A 285 -58.22 43.58 7.36
C SER A 285 -57.69 44.36 8.57
N VAL A 286 -58.45 44.43 9.66
CA VAL A 286 -58.16 45.33 10.79
C VAL A 286 -57.26 44.69 11.85
N SER A 287 -57.31 43.37 12.06
CA SER A 287 -56.50 42.69 13.11
C SER A 287 -55.08 42.31 12.66
N VAL A 288 -54.79 42.31 11.35
CA VAL A 288 -53.52 41.80 10.80
C VAL A 288 -52.35 42.78 10.97
N ARG A 289 -52.61 44.08 11.09
CA ARG A 289 -51.56 45.11 11.18
C ARG A 289 -50.72 44.99 12.46
N ALA A 290 -51.33 44.62 13.58
CA ALA A 290 -50.66 44.43 14.87
C ALA A 290 -49.85 43.12 14.95
N GLU A 291 -50.27 42.07 14.22
CA GLU A 291 -49.51 40.81 14.13
C GLU A 291 -48.31 40.91 13.18
N MET A 292 -48.42 41.69 12.09
CA MET A 292 -47.28 41.97 11.20
C MET A 292 -46.15 42.71 11.91
N GLU A 293 -46.46 43.68 12.79
CA GLU A 293 -45.43 44.37 13.58
C GLU A 293 -44.69 43.41 14.52
N LYS A 294 -45.41 42.50 15.19
CA LYS A 294 -44.82 41.46 16.07
C LYS A 294 -43.95 40.47 15.31
N LEU A 295 -44.34 40.09 14.10
CA LEU A 295 -43.56 39.16 13.27
C LEU A 295 -42.27 39.82 12.77
N SER A 296 -42.33 41.12 12.42
CA SER A 296 -41.14 41.92 12.08
C SER A 296 -40.18 42.00 13.28
N THR A 297 -40.69 42.28 14.49
CA THR A 297 -39.83 42.37 15.68
C THR A 297 -39.17 41.03 16.00
N LYS A 298 -39.87 39.91 15.83
CA LYS A 298 -39.33 38.56 16.06
C LYS A 298 -38.22 38.19 15.06
N LEU A 299 -38.42 38.52 13.78
CA LEU A 299 -37.43 38.34 12.71
C LEU A 299 -36.17 39.21 12.90
N PHE A 300 -36.32 40.43 13.42
CA PHE A 300 -35.20 41.35 13.61
C PHE A 300 -34.46 41.18 14.95
N HIS A 301 -35.14 40.83 16.06
CA HIS A 301 -34.47 40.65 17.36
C HIS A 301 -33.53 39.44 17.39
N GLN A 302 -33.79 38.38 16.62
CA GLN A 302 -32.88 37.22 16.56
C GLN A 302 -31.65 37.44 15.67
N LYS A 303 -31.63 38.47 14.82
CA LYS A 303 -30.43 38.86 14.06
C LYS A 303 -29.43 39.69 14.87
N LEU A 304 -29.78 40.10 16.09
CA LEU A 304 -28.94 40.92 16.99
C LEU A 304 -28.35 40.12 18.17
N THR A 305 -28.67 38.83 18.27
CA THR A 305 -28.17 37.92 19.33
C THR A 305 -27.43 36.69 18.80
N MET A 306 -27.15 36.62 17.49
CA MET A 306 -26.05 35.81 16.92
C MET A 306 -24.86 36.72 16.64
#